data_AF-A0A415H5M8-F1
#
_entry.id   AF-A0A415H5M8-F1
#
_cell.length_a   1.000
_cell.length_b   1.000
_cell.length_c   1.000
_cell.angle_alpha   90.00
_cell.angle_beta   90.00
_cell.angle_gamma   90.00
#
_symmetry.space_group_name_H-M   'P 1'
#
loop_
_entity.id
_entity.type
_entity.pdbx_description
1 polymer ?
#
loop_
_entity_poly.entity_id
_entity_poly.type
_entity_poly.pdbx_seq_one_letter_code
_entity_poly.pdbx_strand_id
1 'polypeptide(L)'
;MQIPVPKMICSLSAGLSNLTGPLSMLVIGISIAAMELKDLFTDVKLLKFALIKLLAVPVAAMLLVCQVIDNRLICEVFLVMMATPAASMCAMLSQQYGGDYELAAKGVALTTILSVVTMPIVSEIVFHIAV
;
A
#
# COMPACT_ATOMS: atom_id res chain seq x y z
N MET A 1 -25.63 -19.31 -4.42
CA MET A 1 -25.87 -20.33 -3.39
C MET A 1 -24.89 -20.11 -2.24
N GLN A 2 -25.36 -19.56 -1.12
CA GLN A 2 -24.54 -19.47 0.11
C GLN A 2 -24.64 -20.82 0.82
N ILE A 3 -23.62 -21.65 0.67
CA ILE A 3 -23.51 -22.92 1.41
C ILE A 3 -23.08 -22.52 2.82
N PRO A 4 -23.89 -22.78 3.88
CA PRO A 4 -23.52 -22.44 5.24
C PRO A 4 -22.37 -23.35 5.69
N VAL A 5 -21.14 -22.89 5.47
CA VAL A 5 -19.94 -23.55 5.99
C VAL A 5 -19.97 -23.55 7.52
N PRO A 6 -19.58 -24.67 8.17
CA PRO A 6 -19.49 -24.74 9.62
C PRO A 6 -18.65 -23.57 10.16
N LYS A 7 -19.11 -22.93 11.25
CA LYS A 7 -18.40 -21.80 11.88
C LYS A 7 -16.93 -22.10 12.16
N MET A 8 -16.59 -23.36 12.44
CA MET A 8 -15.21 -23.83 12.60
C MET A 8 -14.36 -23.64 11.34
N ILE A 9 -14.87 -24.02 10.16
CA ILE A 9 -14.15 -23.83 8.89
C ILE A 9 -13.99 -22.34 8.58
N CYS A 10 -15.04 -21.54 8.84
CA CYS A 10 -15.01 -20.10 8.63
C CYS A 10 -13.99 -19.39 9.55
N SER A 11 -13.92 -19.77 10.83
CA SER A 11 -12.94 -19.21 11.77
C SER A 11 -11.51 -19.63 11.44
N LEU A 12 -11.29 -20.87 11.00
CA LEU A 12 -9.97 -21.36 10.60
C LEU A 12 -9.48 -20.69 9.31
N SER A 13 -10.34 -20.57 8.30
CA SER A 13 -9.99 -19.90 7.04
C SER A 13 -9.76 -18.41 7.23
N ALA A 14 -10.57 -17.74 8.07
CA ALA A 14 -10.36 -16.35 8.44
C ALA A 14 -9.04 -16.16 9.19
N GLY A 15 -8.72 -17.02 10.15
CA GLY A 15 -7.44 -17.01 10.86
C GLY A 15 -6.25 -17.15 9.92
N LEU A 16 -6.31 -18.09 8.97
CA LEU A 16 -5.26 -18.30 7.99
C LEU A 16 -5.12 -17.10 7.03
N SER A 17 -6.24 -16.55 6.55
CA SER A 17 -6.25 -15.39 5.65
C SER A 17 -5.73 -14.11 6.31
N ASN A 18 -5.89 -13.97 7.63
CA ASN A 18 -5.35 -12.81 8.34
C ASN A 18 -3.84 -12.91 8.58
N LEU A 19 -3.27 -14.13 8.50
CA LEU A 19 -1.84 -14.39 8.67
C LEU A 19 -1.06 -14.31 7.35
N THR A 20 -1.70 -14.62 6.22
CA THR A 20 -1.03 -14.60 4.90
C THR A 20 -0.52 -13.21 4.52
N GLY A 21 -1.26 -12.14 4.87
CA GLY A 21 -0.83 -10.76 4.66
C GLY A 21 0.51 -10.46 5.37
N PRO A 22 0.57 -10.52 6.71
CA PRO A 22 1.80 -10.31 7.47
C PRO A 22 2.95 -11.26 7.06
N LEU A 23 2.67 -12.54 6.80
CA LEU A 23 3.69 -13.49 6.35
C LEU A 23 4.29 -13.08 4.99
N SER A 24 3.46 -12.62 4.05
CA SER A 24 3.96 -12.12 2.76
C SER A 24 4.87 -10.91 2.92
N MET A 25 4.53 -9.98 3.81
CA MET A 25 5.36 -8.82 4.13
C MET A 25 6.68 -9.21 4.82
N LEU A 26 6.66 -10.25 5.66
CA LEU A 26 7.86 -10.77 6.30
C LEU A 26 8.82 -11.40 5.28
N VAL A 27 8.31 -12.16 4.31
CA VAL A 27 9.12 -12.74 3.21
C VAL A 27 9.75 -11.65 2.34
N ILE A 28 8.97 -10.60 2.02
CA ILE A 28 9.48 -9.40 1.33
C ILE A 28 10.60 -8.76 2.16
N GLY A 29 10.41 -8.60 3.48
CA GLY A 29 11.39 -8.08 4.43
C GLY A 29 12.71 -8.85 4.44
N ILE A 30 12.65 -10.19 4.50
CA ILE A 30 13.82 -11.06 4.43
C ILE A 30 14.56 -10.89 3.10
N SER A 31 13.81 -10.74 2.00
CA SER A 31 14.41 -10.54 0.67
C SER A 31 15.18 -9.22 0.60
N ILE A 32 14.65 -8.15 1.20
CA ILE A 32 15.32 -6.84 1.27
C ILE A 32 16.56 -6.91 2.17
N ALA A 33 16.52 -7.69 3.26
CA ALA A 33 17.67 -7.86 4.15
C ALA A 33 18.86 -8.54 3.47
N ALA A 34 18.62 -9.31 2.39
CA ALA A 34 19.67 -9.87 1.56
C ALA A 34 20.26 -8.86 0.54
N MET A 35 19.69 -7.67 0.41
CA MET A 35 20.11 -6.60 -0.50
C MET A 35 20.73 -5.44 0.29
N GLU A 36 21.56 -4.61 -0.35
CA GLU A 36 22.03 -3.39 0.28
C GLU A 36 20.89 -2.37 0.38
N LEU A 37 20.48 -2.00 1.60
CA LEU A 37 19.46 -0.94 1.83
C LEU A 37 19.81 0.37 1.13
N LYS A 38 21.08 0.61 0.83
CA LYS A 38 21.55 1.78 0.10
C LYS A 38 21.04 1.79 -1.35
N ASP A 39 20.92 0.63 -1.99
CA ASP A 39 20.38 0.52 -3.36
C ASP A 39 18.91 0.92 -3.40
N LEU A 40 18.16 0.64 -2.34
CA LEU A 40 16.76 1.02 -2.20
C LEU A 40 16.56 2.55 -2.33
N PHE A 41 17.46 3.33 -1.74
CA PHE A 41 17.43 4.80 -1.80
C PHE A 41 18.20 5.39 -2.98
N THR A 42 19.08 4.60 -3.62
CA THR A 42 19.88 5.03 -4.78
C THR A 42 19.09 4.87 -6.09
N ASP A 43 18.08 4.01 -6.12
CA ASP A 43 17.22 3.79 -7.28
C ASP A 43 16.26 4.98 -7.53
N VAL A 44 16.80 6.03 -8.15
CA VAL A 44 16.11 7.31 -8.40
C VAL A 44 14.80 7.13 -9.16
N LYS A 45 14.70 6.12 -10.04
CA LYS A 45 13.48 5.80 -10.78
C LYS A 45 12.38 5.30 -9.85
N LEU A 46 12.72 4.40 -8.93
CA LEU A 46 11.80 3.82 -7.95
C LEU A 46 11.35 4.88 -6.94
N LEU A 47 12.27 5.75 -6.50
CA LEU A 47 11.97 6.83 -5.58
C LEU A 47 11.06 7.90 -6.21
N LYS A 48 11.30 8.26 -7.47
CA LYS A 48 10.38 9.12 -8.23
C LYS A 48 9.00 8.48 -8.39
N PHE A 49 8.93 7.18 -8.71
CA PHE A 49 7.66 6.47 -8.82
C PHE A 49 6.90 6.46 -7.49
N ALA A 50 7.59 6.15 -6.38
CA ALA A 50 7.03 6.15 -5.03
C ALA A 50 6.47 7.53 -4.66
N LEU A 51 7.23 8.60 -4.89
CA LEU A 51 6.78 9.98 -4.62
C LEU A 51 5.57 10.38 -5.48
N ILE A 52 5.60 10.09 -6.78
CA ILE A 52 4.47 10.40 -7.67
C ILE A 52 3.22 9.64 -7.22
N LYS A 53 3.36 8.35 -6.88
CA LYS A 53 2.24 7.53 -6.42
C LYS A 53 1.71 7.98 -5.06
N LEU A 54 2.58 8.29 -4.10
CA LEU A 54 2.18 8.66 -2.73
C LEU A 54 1.70 10.11 -2.60
N LEU A 55 2.01 10.99 -3.54
CA LEU A 55 1.69 12.42 -3.45
C LEU A 55 0.80 12.89 -4.60
N ALA A 56 1.19 12.65 -5.85
CA ALA A 56 0.42 13.14 -7.00
C ALA A 56 -0.93 12.42 -7.15
N VAL A 57 -0.95 11.09 -6.97
CA VAL A 57 -2.18 10.30 -7.09
C VAL A 57 -3.22 10.66 -6.02
N PRO A 58 -2.91 10.70 -4.71
CA PRO A 58 -3.91 11.08 -3.71
C PRO A 58 -4.35 12.54 -3.85
N VAL A 59 -3.45 13.47 -4.19
CA VAL A 59 -3.84 14.88 -4.41
C VAL A 59 -4.78 15.02 -5.61
N ALA A 60 -4.47 14.40 -6.74
CA ALA A 60 -5.32 14.43 -7.92
C ALA A 60 -6.68 13.74 -7.67
N ALA A 61 -6.68 12.62 -6.95
CA ALA A 61 -7.92 11.93 -6.58
C ALA A 61 -8.78 12.77 -5.63
N MET A 62 -8.19 13.41 -4.61
CA MET A 62 -8.93 14.27 -3.69
C MET A 62 -9.51 15.50 -4.39
N LEU A 63 -8.79 16.10 -5.35
CA LEU A 63 -9.34 17.20 -6.16
C LEU A 63 -10.61 16.78 -6.92
N LEU A 64 -10.66 15.56 -7.45
CA LEU A 64 -11.85 15.04 -8.13
C LEU A 64 -12.96 14.68 -7.14
N VAL A 65 -12.62 14.05 -6.01
CA VAL A 65 -13.58 13.61 -5.00
C VAL A 65 -14.25 14.79 -4.30
N CYS A 66 -13.51 15.85 -3.98
CA CYS A 66 -14.07 17.08 -3.39
C CYS A 66 -15.05 17.81 -4.32
N GLN A 67 -15.05 17.54 -5.63
CA GLN A 67 -16.03 18.12 -6.58
C GLN A 67 -17.33 17.31 -6.64
N VAL A 68 -17.31 16.05 -6.19
CA VAL A 68 -18.43 15.10 -6.35
C VAL A 68 -19.08 14.76 -5.00
N ILE A 69 -18.34 14.82 -3.90
CA ILE A 69 -18.77 14.34 -2.59
C ILE A 69 -18.65 15.45 -1.54
N ASP A 70 -19.81 15.90 -1.04
CA ASP A 70 -19.90 16.85 0.08
C ASP A 70 -19.76 16.19 1.46
N ASN A 71 -19.82 14.86 1.54
CA ASN A 71 -19.74 14.14 2.81
C ASN A 71 -18.30 13.92 3.27
N ARG A 72 -17.92 14.68 4.31
CA ARG A 72 -16.58 14.68 4.91
C ARG A 72 -16.05 13.30 5.31
N LEU A 73 -16.90 12.41 5.85
CA LEU A 73 -16.47 11.05 6.24
C LEU A 73 -16.04 10.21 5.02
N ILE A 74 -16.76 10.34 3.90
CA ILE A 74 -16.44 9.58 2.70
C ILE A 74 -15.13 10.08 2.09
N CYS A 75 -14.92 11.40 2.07
CA CYS A 75 -13.66 12.01 1.64
C CYS A 75 -12.47 11.58 2.50
N GLU A 76 -12.63 11.52 3.82
CA GLU A 76 -11.58 11.05 4.75
C GLU A 76 -11.20 9.59 4.52
N VAL A 77 -12.18 8.69 4.36
CA VAL A 77 -11.91 7.27 4.06
C VAL A 77 -11.23 7.12 2.71
N PHE A 78 -11.70 7.83 1.68
CA PHE A 78 -11.06 7.82 0.36
C PHE A 78 -9.61 8.27 0.41
N LEU A 79 -9.33 9.35 1.14
CA LEU A 79 -7.96 9.82 1.35
C LEU A 79 -7.08 8.73 1.95
N VAL A 80 -7.52 8.12 3.06
CA VAL A 80 -6.76 7.08 3.75
C VAL A 80 -6.50 5.90 2.81
N MET A 81 -7.50 5.50 2.02
CA MET A 81 -7.34 4.45 1.01
C MET A 81 -6.31 4.83 -0.05
N MET A 82 -6.31 6.06 -0.54
CA MET A 82 -5.36 6.53 -1.56
C MET A 82 -3.94 6.76 -1.01
N ALA A 83 -3.80 7.02 0.29
CA ALA A 83 -2.52 7.21 0.98
C ALA A 83 -1.84 5.89 1.39
N THR A 84 -2.46 4.73 1.15
CA THR A 84 -1.85 3.44 1.49
C THR A 84 -0.62 3.12 0.62
N PRO A 85 0.40 2.43 1.17
CA PRO A 85 1.60 2.07 0.43
C PRO A 85 1.32 1.08 -0.71
N ALA A 86 2.32 0.79 -1.54
CA ALA A 86 2.15 -0.17 -2.63
C ALA A 86 1.83 -1.58 -2.09
N ALA A 87 0.91 -2.27 -2.75
CA ALA A 87 0.44 -3.59 -2.31
C ALA A 87 1.58 -4.62 -2.36
N SER A 88 1.78 -5.36 -1.26
CA SER A 88 2.73 -6.48 -1.18
C SER A 88 2.47 -7.56 -2.24
N MET A 89 1.23 -7.68 -2.68
CA MET A 89 0.81 -8.57 -3.75
C MET A 89 1.54 -8.30 -5.07
N CYS A 90 2.00 -7.07 -5.35
CA CYS A 90 2.80 -6.78 -6.55
C CYS A 90 4.11 -7.58 -6.56
N ALA A 91 4.80 -7.67 -5.41
CA ALA A 91 6.03 -8.45 -5.29
C ALA A 91 5.76 -9.96 -5.43
N MET A 92 4.70 -10.44 -4.79
CA MET A 92 4.29 -11.84 -4.88
C MET A 92 3.92 -12.24 -6.32
N LEU A 93 3.17 -11.40 -7.03
CA LEU A 93 2.81 -11.64 -8.43
C LEU A 93 4.05 -11.56 -9.34
N SER A 94 4.96 -10.60 -9.15
CA SER A 94 6.19 -10.57 -9.94
C SER A 94 7.02 -11.83 -9.75
N GLN A 95 7.08 -12.37 -8.53
CA GLN A 95 7.75 -13.64 -8.26
C GLN A 95 7.05 -14.81 -8.96
N GLN A 96 5.72 -14.85 -8.91
CA GLN A 96 4.92 -15.93 -9.48
C GLN A 96 4.94 -15.95 -11.01
N TYR A 97 4.97 -14.77 -11.65
CA TYR A 97 4.90 -14.60 -13.09
C TYR A 97 6.26 -14.34 -13.76
N GLY A 98 7.38 -14.50 -13.05
CA GLY A 98 8.73 -14.36 -13.60
C GLY A 98 9.16 -12.91 -13.92
N GLY A 99 8.53 -11.92 -13.30
CA GLY A 99 8.97 -10.53 -13.34
C GLY A 99 10.08 -10.22 -12.33
N ASP A 100 10.54 -8.96 -12.31
CA ASP A 100 11.56 -8.49 -11.37
C ASP A 100 11.06 -8.41 -9.92
N TYR A 101 11.13 -9.54 -9.22
CA TYR A 101 10.81 -9.63 -7.80
C TYR A 101 11.61 -8.62 -6.97
N GLU A 102 12.88 -8.45 -7.28
CA GLU A 102 13.77 -7.57 -6.53
C GLU A 102 13.29 -6.11 -6.58
N LEU A 103 12.97 -5.62 -7.78
CA LEU A 103 12.45 -4.26 -7.99
C LEU A 103 11.08 -4.07 -7.35
N ALA A 104 10.19 -5.08 -7.46
CA ALA A 104 8.86 -5.01 -6.86
C ALA A 104 8.92 -5.02 -5.33
N ALA A 105 9.75 -5.88 -4.73
CA ALA A 105 10.01 -5.94 -3.30
C ALA A 105 10.61 -4.63 -2.78
N LYS A 106 11.62 -4.09 -3.49
CA LYS A 106 12.18 -2.76 -3.24
C LYS A 106 11.08 -1.68 -3.28
N GLY A 107 10.22 -1.68 -4.30
CA GLY A 107 9.14 -0.70 -4.44
C GLY A 107 8.14 -0.72 -3.28
N VAL A 108 7.73 -1.91 -2.85
CA VAL A 108 6.84 -2.10 -1.69
C VAL A 108 7.53 -1.60 -0.42
N ALA A 109 8.79 -1.95 -0.19
CA ALA A 109 9.55 -1.53 0.98
C ALA A 109 9.69 -0.01 1.06
N LEU A 110 10.13 0.60 -0.04
CA LEU A 110 10.37 2.02 -0.14
C LEU A 110 9.06 2.78 0.10
N THR A 111 7.97 2.40 -0.56
CA THR A 111 6.67 3.05 -0.35
C THR A 111 6.12 2.82 1.05
N THR A 112 6.41 1.69 1.70
CA THR A 112 6.03 1.44 3.10
C THR A 112 6.78 2.35 4.06
N ILE A 113 8.10 2.50 3.88
CA ILE A 113 8.92 3.40 4.70
C ILE A 113 8.50 4.86 4.48
N LEU A 114 8.36 5.27 3.21
CA LEU A 114 7.92 6.63 2.87
C LEU A 114 6.51 6.92 3.37
N SER A 115 5.61 5.93 3.35
CA SER A 115 4.22 6.03 3.82
C SER A 115 4.13 6.47 5.29
N VAL A 116 5.03 6.01 6.15
CA VAL A 116 5.06 6.42 7.58
C VAL A 116 5.12 7.94 7.73
N VAL A 117 5.84 8.63 6.84
CA VAL A 117 6.00 10.08 6.85
C VAL A 117 4.98 10.77 5.93
N THR A 118 4.66 10.19 4.78
CA THR A 118 3.73 10.80 3.82
C THR A 118 2.28 10.72 4.26
N MET A 119 1.86 9.68 4.97
CA MET A 119 0.49 9.52 5.46
C MET A 119 0.05 10.67 6.40
N PRO A 120 0.81 11.08 7.44
CA PRO A 120 0.45 12.23 8.25
C PRO A 120 0.51 13.54 7.46
N ILE A 121 1.47 13.71 6.55
CA ILE A 121 1.58 14.92 5.71
C ILE A 121 0.36 15.06 4.80
N VAL A 122 -0.05 13.99 4.12
CA VAL A 122 -1.23 14.01 3.23
C VAL A 122 -2.50 14.24 4.03
N SER A 123 -2.62 13.65 5.23
CA SER A 123 -3.72 13.90 6.15
C SER A 123 -3.83 15.39 6.50
N GLU A 124 -2.72 16.01 6.93
CA GLU A 124 -2.69 17.44 7.29
C GLU A 124 -3.03 18.35 6.10
N ILE A 125 -2.43 18.09 4.93
CA ILE A 125 -2.68 18.89 3.71
C ILE A 125 -4.15 18.87 3.32
N VAL A 126 -4.78 17.70 3.34
CA VAL A 126 -6.18 17.59 2.93
C VAL A 126 -7.12 18.12 4.02
N PHE A 127 -6.79 17.96 5.31
CA PHE A 127 -7.57 18.58 6.37
C PHE A 127 -7.58 20.12 6.24
N HIS A 128 -6.50 20.70 5.72
CA HIS A 128 -6.42 22.13 5.40
C HIS A 128 -7.17 22.55 4.13
N ILE A 129 -7.38 21.62 3.18
CA ILE A 129 -8.11 21.86 1.92
C ILE A 129 -9.62 21.61 2.07
N ALA A 130 -10.03 20.73 3.00
CA ALA A 130 -11.41 20.30 3.20
C ALA A 130 -12.15 20.99 4.37
N VAL A 131 -11.52 21.94 5.05
CA VAL A 131 -12.10 22.79 6.12
C VAL A 131 -12.09 24.25 5.66
#